data_AF-A0A380YU21-F1
#
_entry.id   AF-A0A380YU21-F1
#
_cell.length_a   1.000
_cell.length_b   1.000
_cell.length_c   1.000
_cell.angle_alpha   90.00
_cell.angle_beta   90.00
_cell.angle_gamma   90.00
#
_symmetry.space_group_name_H-M   'P 1'
#
loop_
_entity.id
_entity.type
_entity.pdbx_description
1 polymer ?
#
loop_
_entity_poly.entity_id
_entity_poly.type
_entity_poly.pdbx_seq_one_letter_code
_entity_poly.pdbx_strand_id
1 'polypeptide(L)'
;MKRLALLVCLLIGTMAAHAQFEKGKWFVNPSVTGLNFSYNTETDKAHFGLEAKGGAFLVDNVALLIDAGAKWQGGGTDVYTLGVGGRYYISKVGVFLGAGVDLNRYDWDGGDKTRFGFGMEAGYAFFLSRTVTIEPAVYWDIDKDRSEFGLKVGFGFYF
;
A
#
# COMPACT_ATOMS: atom_id res chain seq x y z
N MET A 1 -28.10 4.82 18.18
CA MET A 1 -27.71 5.97 17.33
C MET A 1 -26.36 5.79 16.62
N LYS A 2 -25.27 5.38 17.31
CA LYS A 2 -23.94 5.19 16.66
C LYS A 2 -23.91 4.17 15.50
N ARG A 3 -24.66 3.06 15.61
CA ARG A 3 -24.74 2.02 14.55
C ARG A 3 -25.45 2.49 13.28
N LEU A 4 -26.41 3.41 13.40
CA LEU A 4 -27.21 3.91 12.28
C LEU A 4 -26.44 5.00 11.51
N ALA A 5 -25.69 5.84 12.22
CA ALA A 5 -24.73 6.76 11.62
C ALA A 5 -23.60 6.01 10.86
N LEU A 6 -23.08 4.92 11.44
CA LEU A 6 -22.09 4.06 10.78
C LEU A 6 -22.64 3.42 9.50
N LEU A 7 -23.88 2.91 9.51
CA LEU A 7 -24.56 2.37 8.33
C LEU A 7 -24.77 3.43 7.24
N VAL A 8 -25.19 4.63 7.62
CA VAL A 8 -25.38 5.75 6.69
C VAL A 8 -24.05 6.23 6.11
N CYS A 9 -22.98 6.31 6.91
CA CYS A 9 -21.63 6.61 6.40
C CYS A 9 -21.11 5.51 5.44
N LEU A 10 -21.38 4.24 5.74
CA LEU A 10 -21.03 3.13 4.84
C LEU A 10 -21.80 3.22 3.50
N LEU A 11 -23.10 3.55 3.56
CA LEU A 11 -23.96 3.70 2.39
C LEU A 11 -23.60 4.92 1.52
N ILE A 12 -23.25 6.04 2.15
CA ILE A 12 -22.80 7.24 1.42
C ILE A 12 -21.40 7.01 0.82
N GLY A 13 -20.52 6.30 1.53
CA GLY A 13 -19.20 5.92 1.05
C GLY A 13 -19.24 4.96 -0.14
N THR A 14 -20.16 4.00 -0.14
CA THR A 14 -20.31 3.01 -1.24
C THR A 14 -20.77 3.63 -2.55
N MET A 15 -21.61 4.68 -2.52
CA MET A 15 -22.01 5.41 -3.74
C MET A 15 -20.88 6.29 -4.30
N ALA A 16 -20.04 6.88 -3.44
CA ALA A 16 -18.88 7.69 -3.87
C ALA A 16 -17.74 6.83 -4.41
N ALA A 17 -17.52 5.65 -3.80
CA ALA A 17 -16.49 4.70 -4.20
C ALA A 17 -16.63 4.26 -5.67
N HIS A 18 -17.84 4.05 -6.15
CA HIS A 18 -18.08 3.52 -7.50
C HIS A 18 -17.51 4.42 -8.62
N ALA A 19 -17.59 5.75 -8.47
CA ALA A 19 -17.12 6.69 -9.50
C ALA A 19 -15.60 6.90 -9.48
N GLN A 20 -14.94 6.56 -8.37
CA GLN A 20 -13.49 6.75 -8.20
C GLN A 20 -12.67 5.57 -8.74
N PHE A 21 -13.32 4.43 -9.00
CA PHE A 21 -12.71 3.19 -9.49
C PHE A 21 -13.01 2.90 -10.97
N GLU A 22 -13.49 3.90 -11.71
CA GLU A 22 -13.81 3.77 -13.13
C GLU A 22 -12.55 3.80 -14.00
N LYS A 23 -12.64 3.13 -15.15
CA LYS A 23 -11.59 3.16 -16.17
C LYS A 23 -11.17 4.60 -16.54
N GLY A 24 -9.85 4.84 -16.58
CA GLY A 24 -9.25 6.12 -16.94
C GLY A 24 -8.97 7.04 -15.75
N LYS A 25 -9.44 6.69 -14.55
CA LYS A 25 -9.07 7.36 -13.31
C LYS A 25 -7.66 6.99 -12.88
N TRP A 26 -7.01 7.88 -12.14
CA TRP A 26 -5.73 7.60 -11.54
C TRP A 26 -5.71 8.11 -10.11
N PHE A 27 -4.81 7.55 -9.32
CA PHE A 27 -4.67 7.90 -7.92
C PHE A 27 -3.22 7.85 -7.48
N VAL A 28 -2.96 8.55 -6.38
CA VAL A 28 -1.68 8.52 -5.69
C VAL A 28 -1.93 8.13 -4.24
N ASN A 29 -1.16 7.18 -3.75
CA ASN A 29 -1.29 6.60 -2.43
C ASN A 29 0.07 6.66 -1.70
N PRO A 30 0.43 7.82 -1.10
CA PRO A 30 1.47 7.86 -0.09
C PRO A 30 1.04 7.03 1.13
N SER A 31 1.94 6.18 1.61
CA SER A 31 1.73 5.31 2.75
C SER A 31 2.98 5.20 3.61
N VAL A 32 2.74 4.91 4.88
CA VAL A 32 3.77 4.68 5.87
C VAL A 32 3.76 3.21 6.24
N THR A 33 4.93 2.58 6.15
CA THR A 33 5.17 1.18 6.48
C THR A 33 6.09 1.10 7.71
N GLY A 34 6.17 -0.08 8.34
CA GLY A 34 7.00 -0.25 9.53
C GLY A 34 6.27 -0.03 10.85
N LEU A 35 4.93 -0.09 10.85
CA LEU A 35 4.12 -0.21 12.07
C LEU A 35 4.20 -1.62 12.70
N ASN A 36 5.18 -2.43 12.28
CA ASN A 36 5.44 -3.73 12.86
C ASN A 36 6.01 -3.53 14.26
N PHE A 37 5.18 -3.82 15.26
CA PHE A 37 5.62 -4.14 16.61
C PHE A 37 6.42 -5.45 16.56
N SER A 38 7.65 -5.41 16.08
CA SER A 38 8.61 -6.50 16.26
C SER A 38 8.98 -6.54 17.74
N TYR A 39 8.19 -7.26 18.52
CA TYR A 39 8.49 -7.59 19.90
C TYR A 39 9.56 -8.69 19.90
N ASN A 40 10.80 -8.32 19.60
CA ASN A 40 11.95 -9.17 19.87
C ASN A 40 12.98 -8.34 20.64
N THR A 41 13.00 -8.62 21.94
CA THR A 41 13.96 -8.15 22.93
C THR A 41 15.38 -8.35 22.41
N GLU A 42 16.07 -7.25 22.04
CA GLU A 42 17.54 -7.06 22.07
C GLU A 42 18.06 -6.04 21.04
N THR A 43 17.25 -5.52 20.10
CA THR A 43 17.74 -4.45 19.20
C THR A 43 16.61 -3.52 18.76
N ASP A 44 16.32 -2.52 19.60
CA ASP A 44 15.42 -1.38 19.32
C ASP A 44 15.93 -0.54 18.14
N LYS A 45 15.70 -1.01 16.92
CA LYS A 45 15.89 -0.21 15.71
C LYS A 45 14.52 -0.02 15.09
N ALA A 46 13.98 1.18 15.25
CA ALA A 46 12.76 1.57 14.58
C ALA A 46 12.90 1.31 13.08
N HIS A 47 12.06 0.45 12.55
CA HIS A 47 11.95 0.20 11.12
C HIS A 47 10.89 1.15 10.59
N PHE A 48 11.32 2.26 9.99
CA PHE A 48 10.40 3.23 9.40
C PHE A 48 10.55 3.18 7.89
N GLY A 49 9.42 3.05 7.18
CA GLY A 49 9.41 3.09 5.73
C GLY A 49 8.36 4.07 5.22
N LEU A 50 8.73 4.80 4.18
CA LEU A 50 7.81 5.60 3.39
C LEU A 50 7.67 4.95 2.02
N GLU A 51 6.43 4.82 1.57
CA GLU A 51 6.10 4.23 0.28
C GLU A 51 5.10 5.15 -0.42
N ALA A 52 5.26 5.37 -1.72
CA ALA A 52 4.32 6.07 -2.54
C ALA A 52 3.92 5.16 -3.70
N LYS A 53 2.63 4.87 -3.82
CA LYS A 53 2.06 4.13 -4.94
C LYS A 53 1.32 5.08 -5.88
N GLY A 54 1.56 4.97 -7.17
CA GLY A 54 0.77 5.61 -8.22
C GLY A 54 -0.02 4.55 -8.97
N GLY A 55 -1.33 4.72 -9.09
CA GLY A 55 -2.20 3.76 -9.74
C GLY A 55 -3.04 4.38 -10.85
N ALA A 56 -3.27 3.65 -11.94
CA ALA A 56 -4.19 4.04 -13.01
C ALA A 56 -5.17 2.89 -13.32
N PHE A 57 -6.47 3.20 -13.32
CA PHE A 57 -7.53 2.25 -13.61
C PHE A 57 -7.59 1.96 -15.11
N LEU A 58 -7.09 0.79 -15.50
CA LEU A 58 -7.11 0.35 -16.91
C LEU A 58 -8.48 -0.18 -17.32
N VAL A 59 -9.19 -0.78 -16.35
CA VAL A 59 -10.58 -1.20 -16.45
C VAL A 59 -11.25 -0.94 -15.11
N ASP A 60 -12.58 -0.99 -15.08
CA ASP A 60 -13.32 -0.74 -13.85
C ASP A 60 -12.85 -1.69 -12.74
N ASN A 61 -12.56 -1.11 -11.58
CA ASN A 61 -12.06 -1.78 -10.39
C ASN A 61 -10.65 -2.36 -10.48
N VAL A 62 -9.95 -2.26 -11.62
CA VAL A 62 -8.58 -2.79 -11.77
C VAL A 62 -7.61 -1.66 -12.09
N ALA A 63 -6.72 -1.39 -11.14
CA ALA A 63 -5.64 -0.45 -11.30
C ALA A 63 -4.32 -1.16 -11.61
N LEU A 64 -3.57 -0.62 -12.57
CA LEU A 64 -2.14 -0.87 -12.67
C LEU A 64 -1.43 0.05 -11.68
N LEU A 65 -0.48 -0.50 -10.92
CA LEU A 65 0.28 0.19 -9.91
C LEU A 65 1.75 0.30 -10.30
N ILE A 66 2.34 1.41 -9.92
CA ILE A 66 3.78 1.59 -9.79
C ILE A 66 4.01 2.03 -8.35
N ASP A 67 5.03 1.49 -7.70
CA ASP A 67 5.37 1.84 -6.34
C ASP A 67 6.84 2.25 -6.23
N ALA A 68 7.09 3.16 -5.31
CA ALA A 68 8.41 3.59 -4.92
C ALA A 68 8.46 3.71 -3.41
N GLY A 69 9.44 3.08 -2.79
CA GLY A 69 9.61 3.05 -1.34
C GLY A 69 11.03 3.35 -0.91
N ALA A 70 11.16 3.94 0.27
CA ALA A 70 12.41 4.08 0.99
C ALA A 70 12.20 3.53 2.41
N LYS A 71 13.01 2.54 2.80
CA LYS A 71 13.04 2.01 4.16
C LYS A 71 14.33 2.46 4.85
N TRP A 72 14.20 3.08 6.01
CA TRP A 72 15.33 3.42 6.88
C TRP A 72 15.45 2.37 7.99
N GLN A 73 16.60 1.70 8.06
CA GLN A 73 16.96 0.89 9.21
C GLN A 73 18.00 1.63 10.05
N GLY A 74 17.78 1.71 11.37
CA GLY A 74 18.71 2.36 12.31
C GLY A 74 20.12 1.77 12.21
N GLY A 75 20.99 2.37 11.40
CA GLY A 75 22.30 1.80 11.06
C GLY A 75 22.87 2.19 9.68
N GLY A 76 22.17 2.98 8.87
CA GLY A 76 22.73 3.59 7.65
C GLY A 76 22.58 2.78 6.37
N THR A 77 21.68 1.79 6.34
CA THR A 77 21.28 1.13 5.08
C THR A 77 19.95 1.69 4.64
N ASP A 78 19.98 2.46 3.55
CA ASP A 78 18.79 2.97 2.87
C ASP A 78 18.41 1.97 1.78
N VAL A 79 17.21 1.40 1.88
CA VAL A 79 16.69 0.46 0.88
C VAL A 79 15.69 1.19 0.02
N TYR A 80 15.96 1.24 -1.28
CA TYR A 80 15.04 1.78 -2.27
C TYR A 80 14.30 0.65 -2.97
N THR A 81 12.98 0.68 -2.90
CA THR A 81 12.11 -0.28 -3.58
C THR A 81 11.46 0.42 -4.76
N LEU A 82 11.47 -0.23 -5.92
CA LEU A 82 10.69 0.17 -7.08
C LEU A 82 9.94 -1.03 -7.59
N GLY A 83 8.61 -0.98 -7.57
CA GLY A 83 7.77 -2.10 -7.95
C GLY A 83 6.73 -1.71 -8.99
N VAL A 84 6.17 -2.75 -9.59
CA VAL A 84 5.00 -2.65 -10.47
C VAL A 84 4.03 -3.77 -10.11
N GLY A 85 2.74 -3.46 -10.14
CA GLY A 85 1.73 -4.43 -9.75
C GLY A 85 0.35 -4.09 -10.26
N GLY A 86 -0.62 -4.86 -9.81
CA GLY A 86 -2.03 -4.60 -10.04
C GLY A 86 -2.78 -4.53 -8.72
N ARG A 87 -3.85 -3.76 -8.67
CA ARG A 87 -4.77 -3.70 -7.54
C ARG A 87 -6.21 -3.83 -8.01
N TYR A 88 -6.92 -4.78 -7.43
CA TYR A 88 -8.32 -5.04 -7.65
C TYR A 88 -9.14 -4.45 -6.50
N TYR A 89 -10.13 -3.63 -6.81
CA TYR A 89 -11.01 -2.97 -5.86
C TYR A 89 -12.40 -3.63 -5.84
N ILE A 90 -12.85 -4.03 -4.65
CA ILE A 90 -14.21 -4.49 -4.42
C ILE A 90 -15.05 -3.27 -4.08
N SER A 91 -15.46 -2.52 -5.10
CA SER A 91 -16.16 -1.22 -4.97
C SER A 91 -17.43 -1.26 -4.13
N LYS A 92 -18.08 -2.43 -4.03
CA LYS A 92 -19.25 -2.63 -3.17
C LYS A 92 -18.95 -2.53 -1.67
N VAL A 93 -17.72 -2.84 -1.27
CA VAL A 93 -17.32 -2.94 0.14
C VAL A 93 -16.20 -1.95 0.46
N GLY A 94 -15.44 -1.48 -0.52
CA GLY A 94 -14.26 -0.62 -0.33
C GLY A 94 -12.97 -1.41 -0.04
N VAL A 95 -13.02 -2.74 -0.07
CA VAL A 95 -11.83 -3.59 0.09
C VAL A 95 -11.01 -3.58 -1.18
N PHE A 96 -9.69 -3.62 -1.09
CA PHE A 96 -8.81 -3.83 -2.23
C PHE A 96 -7.80 -4.95 -1.97
N LEU A 97 -7.40 -5.61 -3.06
CA LEU A 97 -6.38 -6.64 -3.10
C LEU A 97 -5.35 -6.25 -4.15
N GLY A 98 -4.08 -6.19 -3.77
CA GLY A 98 -2.97 -5.91 -4.67
C GLY A 98 -1.99 -7.07 -4.73
N ALA A 99 -1.38 -7.25 -5.89
CA ALA A 99 -0.26 -8.15 -6.08
C ALA A 99 0.70 -7.53 -7.10
N GLY A 100 1.99 -7.67 -6.87
CA GLY A 100 3.02 -7.02 -7.67
C GLY A 100 4.37 -7.71 -7.56
N VAL A 101 5.27 -7.25 -8.40
CA VAL A 101 6.68 -7.60 -8.33
C VAL A 101 7.46 -6.36 -8.00
N ASP A 102 8.31 -6.48 -7.00
CA ASP A 102 9.07 -5.38 -6.44
C ASP A 102 10.55 -5.61 -6.74
N LEU A 103 11.21 -4.59 -7.28
CA LEU A 103 12.66 -4.57 -7.46
C LEU A 103 13.26 -3.81 -6.28
N ASN A 104 13.82 -4.58 -5.35
CA ASN A 104 14.55 -4.01 -4.22
C ASN A 104 15.98 -3.71 -4.67
N ARG A 105 16.32 -2.41 -4.79
CA ARG A 105 17.69 -1.95 -5.02
C ARG A 105 18.32 -1.62 -3.66
N TYR A 106 19.21 -2.50 -3.22
CA TYR A 106 20.06 -2.26 -2.07
C TYR A 106 21.28 -1.47 -2.54
N ASP A 107 21.42 -0.23 -2.07
CA ASP A 107 22.65 0.54 -2.26
C ASP A 107 23.59 0.23 -1.08
N TRP A 108 24.60 -0.59 -1.35
CA TRP A 108 25.72 -0.81 -0.44
C TRP A 108 26.99 -0.40 -1.17
N ASP A 109 27.86 0.31 -0.47
CA ASP A 109 29.20 0.69 -0.93
C ASP A 109 29.96 -0.58 -1.39
N GLY A 110 30.00 -0.82 -2.71
CA GLY A 110 30.77 -1.90 -3.33
C GLY A 110 30.02 -3.03 -4.06
N GLY A 111 28.69 -3.01 -4.27
CA GLY A 111 28.08 -4.01 -5.17
C GLY A 111 26.56 -3.97 -5.35
N ASP A 112 26.12 -3.85 -6.60
CA ASP A 112 24.71 -3.87 -7.00
C ASP A 112 24.13 -5.30 -6.96
N LYS A 113 23.11 -5.55 -6.12
CA LYS A 113 22.25 -6.75 -6.22
C LYS A 113 20.80 -6.34 -6.36
N THR A 114 20.29 -6.39 -7.59
CA THR A 114 18.85 -6.32 -7.87
C THR A 114 18.20 -7.62 -7.44
N ARG A 115 17.33 -7.58 -6.42
CA ARG A 115 16.52 -8.73 -6.02
C ARG A 115 15.08 -8.54 -6.48
N PHE A 116 14.50 -9.64 -6.95
CA PHE A 116 13.10 -9.73 -7.31
C PHE A 116 12.32 -10.21 -6.09
N GLY A 117 11.46 -9.35 -5.57
CA GLY A 117 10.47 -9.67 -4.55
C GLY A 117 9.08 -9.83 -5.17
N PHE A 118 8.22 -10.57 -4.48
CA PHE A 118 6.81 -10.65 -4.82
C PHE A 118 5.99 -10.10 -3.64
N GLY A 119 5.34 -8.97 -3.87
CA GLY A 119 4.48 -8.31 -2.89
C GLY A 119 3.01 -8.64 -3.12
N MET A 120 2.33 -9.03 -2.05
CA MET A 120 0.87 -9.04 -1.96
C MET A 120 0.40 -8.02 -0.93
N GLU A 121 -0.73 -7.39 -1.18
CA GLU A 121 -1.37 -6.51 -0.20
C GLU A 121 -2.87 -6.69 -0.19
N ALA A 122 -3.46 -6.50 0.97
CA ALA A 122 -4.90 -6.48 1.15
C ALA A 122 -5.24 -5.36 2.11
N GLY A 123 -6.21 -4.53 1.74
CA GLY A 123 -6.55 -3.37 2.54
C GLY A 123 -7.97 -2.91 2.34
N TYR A 124 -8.30 -1.83 3.02
CA TYR A 124 -9.61 -1.21 2.98
C TYR A 124 -9.47 0.27 2.65
N ALA A 125 -10.10 0.73 1.57
CA ALA A 125 -10.16 2.13 1.20
C ALA A 125 -11.38 2.78 1.88
N PHE A 126 -11.10 3.53 2.95
CA PHE A 126 -12.11 4.30 3.66
C PHE A 126 -12.15 5.73 3.11
N PHE A 127 -13.28 6.10 2.49
CA PHE A 127 -13.46 7.42 1.89
C PHE A 127 -13.74 8.48 2.97
N LEU A 128 -12.79 9.40 3.16
CA LEU A 128 -13.01 10.60 3.98
C LEU A 128 -13.77 11.66 3.17
N SER A 129 -13.46 11.73 1.87
CA SER A 129 -14.01 12.70 0.91
C SER A 129 -14.14 12.07 -0.48
N ARG A 130 -14.74 12.81 -1.43
CA ARG A 130 -14.90 12.40 -2.85
C ARG A 130 -13.59 12.19 -3.61
N THR A 131 -12.46 12.61 -3.05
CA THR A 131 -11.12 12.50 -3.66
C THR A 131 -10.08 11.95 -2.70
N VAL A 132 -10.39 11.83 -1.40
CA VAL A 132 -9.42 11.46 -0.36
C VAL A 132 -9.91 10.24 0.40
N THR A 133 -9.03 9.26 0.54
CA THR A 133 -9.24 8.02 1.29
C THR A 133 -8.14 7.81 2.30
N ILE A 134 -8.43 7.07 3.35
CA ILE A 134 -7.44 6.43 4.21
C ILE A 134 -7.47 4.93 3.91
N GLU A 135 -6.30 4.35 3.68
CA GLU A 135 -6.11 2.99 3.19
C GLU A 135 -5.23 2.20 4.18
N PRO A 136 -5.78 1.74 5.32
CA PRO A 136 -5.12 0.70 6.11
C PRO A 136 -5.00 -0.58 5.27
N ALA A 137 -3.79 -1.12 5.20
CA ALA A 137 -3.50 -2.36 4.48
C ALA A 137 -2.52 -3.23 5.26
N VAL A 138 -2.67 -4.53 5.08
CA VAL A 138 -1.65 -5.52 5.39
C VAL A 138 -0.92 -5.83 4.11
N TYR A 139 0.40 -6.00 4.20
CA TYR A 139 1.21 -6.43 3.08
C TYR A 139 2.02 -7.66 3.48
N TRP A 140 2.31 -8.46 2.48
CA TRP A 140 3.14 -9.63 2.57
C TRP A 140 4.13 -9.60 1.41
N ASP A 141 5.39 -9.35 1.73
CA ASP A 141 6.48 -9.38 0.78
C ASP A 141 7.23 -10.71 0.92
N ILE A 142 7.32 -11.44 -0.18
CA ILE A 142 8.03 -12.71 -0.28
C ILE A 142 9.27 -12.48 -1.16
N ASP A 143 10.41 -12.38 -0.49
CA ASP A 143 11.73 -12.42 -1.10
C ASP A 143 12.33 -13.83 -0.95
N LYS A 144 13.22 -14.23 -1.86
CA LYS A 144 13.78 -15.61 -1.98
C LYS A 144 14.25 -16.26 -0.67
N ASP A 145 14.65 -15.46 0.32
CA ASP A 145 15.13 -15.93 1.63
C ASP A 145 14.35 -15.35 2.83
N ARG A 146 13.39 -14.44 2.60
CA ARG A 146 12.69 -13.72 3.68
C ARG A 146 11.23 -13.43 3.31
N SER A 147 10.35 -13.79 4.23
CA SER A 147 8.93 -13.42 4.21
C SER A 147 8.71 -12.30 5.22
N GLU A 148 8.39 -11.10 4.76
CA GLU A 148 8.06 -9.95 5.61
C GLU A 148 6.55 -9.71 5.56
N PHE A 149 5.87 -9.91 6.70
CA PHE A 149 4.49 -9.48 6.88
C PHE A 149 4.48 -8.16 7.61
N GLY A 150 3.69 -7.19 7.14
CA GLY A 150 3.58 -5.93 7.85
C GLY A 150 2.29 -5.16 7.67
N LEU A 151 2.13 -4.16 8.55
CA LEU A 151 1.03 -3.23 8.51
C LEU A 151 1.48 -1.91 7.90
N LYS A 152 0.60 -1.33 7.08
CA LYS A 152 0.77 0.01 6.53
C LYS A 152 -0.53 0.78 6.54
N VAL A 153 -0.39 2.10 6.59
CA VAL A 153 -1.52 3.01 6.47
C VAL A 153 -1.17 4.05 5.43
N GLY A 154 -1.98 4.11 4.37
CA GLY A 154 -1.85 5.07 3.29
C GLY A 154 -2.99 6.06 3.22
N PHE A 155 -2.81 7.10 2.42
CA PHE A 155 -3.86 8.02 2.02
C PHE A 155 -3.99 7.98 0.51
N GLY A 156 -5.13 7.60 -0.04
CA GLY A 156 -5.36 7.56 -1.49
C GLY A 156 -6.02 8.86 -1.96
N PHE A 157 -5.38 9.56 -2.89
CA PHE A 157 -5.88 10.75 -3.58
C PHE A 157 -6.29 10.39 -5.00
N TYR A 158 -7.57 10.50 -5.33
CA TYR A 158 -8.17 10.07 -6.60
C TYR A 158 -8.51 11.29 -7.49
N PHE A 159 -8.19 11.19 -8.79
CA PHE A 159 -8.36 12.24 -9.80
C PHE A 159 -9.13 11.72 -11.03
#